data_AF-A0A034VC60-F1
#
_entry.id   AF-A0A034VC60-F1
#
_cell.length_a   1.000
_cell.length_b   1.000
_cell.length_c   1.000
_cell.angle_alpha   90.00
_cell.angle_beta   90.00
_cell.angle_gamma   90.00
#
_symmetry.space_group_name_H-M   'P 1'
#
loop_
_entity.id
_entity.type
_entity.pdbx_description
1 polymer ?
#
loop_
_entity_poly.entity_id
_entity_poly.type
_entity_poly.pdbx_seq_one_letter_code
_entity_poly.pdbx_strand_id
1 'polypeptide(L)'
;MTPKADDVKTTYLGFDLSTQKLKAVQLSSKLEVNASAEVKFDSDLPEFRTNGGANFGLRNHEVFVQPVMWVKAIDIVLDRLVMQGADLSTVKAIGGSAQICICTYKSPQLEKSLPNCN
;
A
#
# COMPACT_ATOMS: atom_id res chain seq x y z
N MET A 1 34.12 -0.82 15.52
CA MET A 1 33.43 -0.04 14.47
C MET A 1 32.29 0.68 15.16
N THR A 2 32.43 1.98 15.40
CA THR A 2 31.38 2.77 16.05
C THR A 2 30.25 3.01 15.05
N PRO A 3 28.97 2.85 15.43
CA PRO A 3 27.87 3.21 14.54
C PRO A 3 27.97 4.70 14.22
N LYS A 4 27.85 5.06 12.94
CA LYS A 4 27.75 6.46 12.51
C LYS A 4 26.53 7.08 13.18
N ALA A 5 26.61 8.36 13.57
CA ALA A 5 25.52 9.07 14.23
C ALA A 5 24.17 9.01 13.46
N ASP A 6 24.21 8.82 12.13
CA ASP A 6 23.05 8.64 11.27
C ASP A 6 22.30 7.31 11.47
N ASP A 7 22.95 6.30 12.05
CA ASP A 7 22.37 4.97 12.25
C ASP A 7 21.30 4.94 13.37
N VAL A 8 21.39 5.89 14.32
CA VAL A 8 20.46 5.98 15.46
C VAL A 8 19.08 6.46 15.02
N LYS A 9 18.98 7.15 13.88
CA LYS A 9 17.73 7.71 13.37
C LYS A 9 17.33 7.13 12.01
N THR A 10 17.99 6.07 11.54
CA THR A 10 17.65 5.46 10.25
C THR A 10 16.52 4.45 10.42
N THR A 11 15.47 4.59 9.60
CA THR A 11 14.36 3.64 9.57
C THR A 11 14.05 3.15 8.16
N TYR A 12 13.28 2.07 8.09
CA TYR A 12 12.86 1.41 6.87
C TYR A 12 11.35 1.22 6.88
N LEU A 13 10.70 1.42 5.74
CA LEU A 13 9.26 1.25 5.60
C LEU A 13 8.97 0.02 4.75
N GLY A 14 8.19 -0.91 5.30
CA GLY A 14 7.75 -2.12 4.61
C GLY A 14 6.24 -2.10 4.37
N PHE A 15 5.82 -2.41 3.15
CA PHE A 15 4.41 -2.61 2.80
C PHE A 15 4.09 -4.08 2.51
N ASP A 16 2.89 -4.52 2.87
CA ASP A 16 2.33 -5.81 2.46
C ASP A 16 0.94 -5.60 1.84
N LEU A 17 0.86 -5.70 0.51
CA LEU A 17 -0.37 -5.59 -0.25
C LEU A 17 -1.01 -6.97 -0.44
N SER A 18 -1.79 -7.38 0.57
CA SER A 18 -2.56 -8.63 0.59
C SER A 18 -3.96 -8.46 -0.02
N THR A 19 -4.69 -9.56 -0.22
CA THR A 19 -5.97 -9.56 -0.95
C THR A 19 -7.01 -8.72 -0.23
N GLN A 20 -7.01 -8.79 1.10
CA GLN A 20 -8.06 -8.19 1.94
C GLN A 20 -7.63 -6.90 2.61
N LYS A 21 -6.32 -6.61 2.60
CA LYS A 21 -5.77 -5.48 3.35
C LYS A 21 -4.39 -5.07 2.86
N LEU A 22 -4.06 -3.82 3.15
CA LEU A 22 -2.72 -3.27 3.04
C LEU A 22 -2.15 -3.08 4.44
N LYS A 23 -0.95 -3.59 4.71
CA LYS A 23 -0.22 -3.32 5.95
C LYS A 23 1.01 -2.48 5.67
N ALA A 24 1.40 -1.68 6.66
CA ALA A 24 2.66 -0.98 6.66
C ALA A 24 3.34 -1.12 8.02
N VAL A 25 4.67 -1.24 8.01
CA VAL A 25 5.52 -1.36 9.19
C VAL A 25 6.74 -0.47 9.01
N GLN A 26 7.04 0.35 10.01
CA GLN A 26 8.30 1.08 10.09
C GLN A 26 9.25 0.37 11.06
N LEU A 27 10.45 0.06 10.57
CA LEU A 27 11.49 -0.65 11.31
C LEU A 27 12.68 0.26 11.60
N SER A 28 13.33 0.08 12.75
CA SER A 28 14.65 0.65 13.03
C SER A 28 15.77 -0.08 12.28
N SER A 29 16.99 0.46 12.29
CA SER A 29 18.18 -0.23 11.78
C SER A 29 18.53 -1.53 12.49
N LYS A 30 17.94 -1.77 13.66
CA LYS A 30 18.06 -3.03 14.42
C LYS A 30 16.92 -4.01 14.16
N LEU A 31 16.08 -3.74 13.15
CA LEU A 31 14.89 -4.53 12.81
C LEU A 31 13.81 -4.54 13.91
N GLU A 32 13.79 -3.52 14.76
CA GLU A 32 12.74 -3.34 15.78
C GLU A 32 11.56 -2.60 15.15
N VAL A 33 10.33 -3.00 15.49
CA VAL A 33 9.11 -2.35 14.98
C VAL A 33 8.86 -1.07 15.76
N ASN A 34 8.97 0.08 15.07
CA ASN A 34 8.69 1.38 15.65
C ASN A 34 7.20 1.73 15.58
N ALA A 35 6.55 1.41 14.45
CA ALA A 35 5.12 1.65 14.22
C ALA A 35 4.58 0.65 13.19
N SER A 36 3.29 0.33 13.30
CA SER A 36 2.64 -0.59 12.36
C SER A 36 1.16 -0.28 12.22
N ALA A 37 0.68 -0.20 10.99
CA ALA A 37 -0.71 0.06 10.69
C ALA A 37 -1.21 -0.88 9.59
N GLU A 38 -2.52 -1.09 9.55
CA GLU A 38 -3.18 -1.81 8.47
C GLU A 38 -4.46 -1.09 8.05
N VAL A 39 -4.86 -1.30 6.79
CA VAL A 39 -6.11 -0.84 6.20
C VAL A 39 -6.81 -2.06 5.61
N LYS A 40 -7.99 -2.39 6.14
CA LYS A 40 -8.83 -3.48 5.66
C LYS A 40 -9.78 -2.95 4.60
N PHE A 41 -9.72 -3.49 3.39
CA PHE A 41 -10.44 -2.92 2.25
C PHE A 41 -11.95 -2.88 2.46
N ASP A 42 -12.55 -3.98 2.93
CA ASP A 42 -14.00 -4.08 3.09
C ASP A 42 -14.57 -3.14 4.18
N SER A 43 -13.81 -2.88 5.25
CA SER A 43 -14.29 -2.08 6.40
C SER A 43 -13.81 -0.64 6.40
N ASP A 44 -12.57 -0.38 6.00
CA ASP A 44 -11.97 0.96 6.00
C ASP A 44 -12.26 1.73 4.70
N LEU A 45 -12.59 1.02 3.62
CA LEU A 45 -12.87 1.61 2.30
C LEU A 45 -14.19 1.08 1.69
N PRO A 46 -15.32 1.17 2.43
CA PRO A 46 -16.59 0.57 2.02
C PRO A 46 -17.13 1.12 0.68
N GLU A 47 -16.69 2.30 0.25
CA GLU A 47 -17.06 2.89 -1.03
C GLU A 47 -16.65 2.06 -2.26
N PHE A 48 -15.62 1.20 -2.16
CA PHE A 48 -15.22 0.31 -3.25
C PHE A 48 -16.05 -0.99 -3.29
N ARG A 49 -16.92 -1.21 -2.30
CA ARG A 49 -17.87 -2.34 -2.24
C ARG A 49 -17.22 -3.70 -2.49
N THR A 50 -16.03 -3.90 -1.93
CA THR A 50 -15.33 -5.18 -2.01
C THR A 50 -15.91 -6.21 -1.05
N ASN A 51 -15.71 -7.48 -1.38
CA ASN A 51 -15.96 -8.60 -0.48
C ASN A 51 -14.72 -9.52 -0.54
N GLY A 52 -14.04 -9.66 0.59
CA GLY A 52 -12.72 -10.28 0.63
C GLY A 52 -11.66 -9.46 -0.10
N GLY A 53 -11.87 -8.15 -0.23
CA GLY A 53 -10.94 -7.21 -0.91
C GLY A 53 -10.96 -7.24 -2.44
N ALA A 54 -11.95 -7.91 -3.05
CA ALA A 54 -12.18 -7.88 -4.49
C ALA A 54 -13.67 -7.65 -4.83
N ASN A 55 -13.95 -7.28 -6.07
CA ASN A 55 -15.28 -7.21 -6.64
C ASN A 55 -15.53 -8.43 -7.54
N PHE A 56 -16.74 -8.96 -7.52
CA PHE A 56 -17.15 -10.08 -8.38
C PHE A 56 -17.91 -9.55 -9.60
N GLY A 57 -17.52 -10.03 -10.78
CA GLY A 57 -18.14 -9.66 -12.04
C GLY A 57 -19.46 -10.40 -12.30
N LEU A 58 -20.08 -10.09 -13.44
CA LEU A 58 -21.35 -10.72 -13.86
C LEU A 58 -21.14 -12.13 -14.41
N ARG A 59 -19.90 -12.47 -14.83
CA ARG A 59 -19.55 -13.79 -15.32
C ARG A 59 -19.03 -14.67 -14.18
N ASN A 60 -19.30 -15.97 -14.24
CA ASN A 60 -18.77 -16.91 -13.25
C ASN A 60 -17.23 -16.82 -13.19
N HIS A 61 -16.70 -16.79 -11.95
CA HIS A 61 -15.27 -16.71 -11.64
C HIS A 61 -14.57 -15.41 -12.07
N GLU A 62 -15.34 -14.36 -12.37
CA GLU A 62 -14.79 -13.06 -12.70
C GLU A 62 -14.51 -12.28 -11.40
N VAL A 63 -13.23 -11.97 -11.14
CA VAL A 63 -12.77 -11.29 -9.94
C VAL A 63 -11.92 -10.08 -10.36
N PHE A 64 -12.24 -8.91 -9.80
CA PHE A 64 -11.57 -7.66 -10.11
C PHE A 64 -11.17 -6.91 -8.87
N VAL A 65 -10.13 -6.09 -9.00
CA VAL A 65 -9.67 -5.16 -7.98
C VAL A 65 -9.56 -3.78 -8.60
N GLN A 66 -9.83 -2.75 -7.81
CA GLN A 66 -9.76 -1.36 -8.26
C GLN A 66 -8.43 -0.77 -7.78
N PRO A 67 -7.44 -0.50 -8.66
CA PRO A 67 -6.12 -0.01 -8.21
C PRO A 67 -6.16 1.30 -7.40
N VAL A 68 -7.16 2.14 -7.66
CA VAL A 68 -7.40 3.39 -6.89
C VAL A 68 -7.70 3.11 -5.41
N MET A 69 -8.27 1.95 -5.08
CA MET A 69 -8.47 1.51 -3.69
C MET A 69 -7.12 1.35 -2.97
N TRP A 70 -6.11 0.82 -3.66
CA TRP A 70 -4.78 0.64 -3.07
C TRP A 70 -4.07 1.97 -2.85
N VAL A 71 -4.21 2.93 -3.77
CA VAL A 71 -3.68 4.29 -3.60
C VAL A 71 -4.26 4.92 -2.34
N LYS A 72 -5.60 4.88 -2.19
CA LYS A 72 -6.26 5.40 -0.99
C LYS A 72 -5.86 4.64 0.27
N ALA A 73 -5.66 3.33 0.20
CA ALA A 73 -5.17 2.54 1.32
C ALA A 73 -3.74 2.92 1.75
N ILE A 74 -2.87 3.31 0.81
CA ILE A 74 -1.53 3.82 1.10
C ILE A 74 -1.63 5.15 1.86
N ASP A 75 -2.46 6.08 1.40
CA ASP A 75 -2.63 7.37 2.09
C ASP A 75 -3.10 7.16 3.53
N ILE A 76 -4.14 6.34 3.73
CA ILE A 76 -4.67 6.06 5.07
C ILE A 76 -3.65 5.35 5.96
N VAL A 77 -2.89 4.38 5.44
CA VAL A 77 -1.92 3.64 6.27
C VAL A 77 -0.76 4.54 6.69
N LEU A 78 -0.32 5.45 5.83
CA LEU A 78 0.74 6.42 6.14
C LEU A 78 0.27 7.39 7.22
N ASP A 79 -0.97 7.91 7.11
CA ASP A 79 -1.57 8.74 8.16
C ASP A 79 -1.66 8.00 9.50
N ARG A 80 -2.09 6.73 9.47
CA ARG A 80 -2.15 5.88 10.69
C ARG A 80 -0.76 5.66 11.30
N LEU A 81 0.28 5.49 10.50
CA LEU A 81 1.66 5.40 10.99
C LEU A 81 2.08 6.71 11.68
N VAL A 82 1.85 7.86 11.05
CA VAL A 82 2.18 9.17 11.64
C VAL A 82 1.42 9.39 12.95
N MET A 83 0.14 9.03 13.00
CA MET A 83 -0.67 9.10 14.24
C MET A 83 -0.14 8.20 15.36
N GLN A 84 0.57 7.12 15.04
CA GLN A 84 1.26 6.26 16.01
C GLN A 84 2.65 6.80 16.42
N GLY A 85 3.06 7.97 15.93
CA GLY A 85 4.35 8.59 16.25
C GLY A 85 5.48 8.20 15.29
N ALA A 86 5.15 7.60 14.14
CA ALA A 86 6.14 7.26 13.12
C ALA A 86 6.70 8.52 12.44
N ASP A 87 8.01 8.73 12.50
CA ASP A 87 8.70 9.82 11.81
C ASP A 87 9.08 9.39 10.39
N LEU A 88 8.25 9.70 9.40
CA LEU A 88 8.49 9.32 8.00
C LEU A 88 9.73 10.02 7.38
N SER A 89 10.24 11.11 7.97
CA SER A 89 11.46 11.79 7.49
C SER A 89 12.73 10.95 7.69
N THR A 90 12.65 9.95 8.56
CA THR A 90 13.75 9.03 8.89
C THR A 90 13.88 7.84 7.94
N VAL A 91 12.90 7.65 7.04
CA VAL A 91 12.86 6.50 6.15
C VAL A 91 13.94 6.62 5.08
N LYS A 92 14.88 5.67 5.05
CA LYS A 92 15.97 5.62 4.06
C LYS A 92 15.69 4.70 2.88
N ALA A 93 14.85 3.70 3.08
CA ALA A 93 14.40 2.83 1.99
C ALA A 93 12.98 2.34 2.26
N ILE A 94 12.29 2.05 1.15
CA ILE A 94 10.96 1.48 1.13
C ILE A 94 11.05 0.12 0.44
N GLY A 95 10.46 -0.90 1.04
CA GLY A 95 10.29 -2.22 0.44
C GLY A 95 8.84 -2.69 0.58
N GLY A 96 8.49 -3.78 -0.10
CA GLY A 96 7.20 -4.39 0.14
C GLY A 96 6.97 -5.68 -0.63
N SER A 97 5.94 -6.39 -0.21
CA SER A 97 5.36 -7.55 -0.88
C SER A 97 4.00 -7.20 -1.46
N ALA A 98 3.66 -7.85 -2.56
CA ALA A 98 2.32 -7.78 -3.14
C ALA A 98 1.92 -9.18 -3.63
N GLN A 99 0.61 -9.40 -3.78
CA GLN A 99 0.08 -10.66 -4.31
C GLN A 99 0.61 -10.97 -5.72
N ILE A 100 0.89 -12.25 -5.96
CA ILE A 100 1.56 -12.74 -7.16
C ILE A 100 0.62 -13.09 -8.35
N CYS A 101 -0.67 -12.77 -8.25
CA CYS A 101 -1.61 -12.99 -9.37
C CYS A 101 -2.54 -11.78 -9.56
N ILE A 102 -2.01 -10.70 -10.16
CA ILE A 102 -2.79 -9.57 -10.65
C ILE A 102 -2.67 -9.57 -12.18
N CYS A 103 -3.73 -9.99 -12.87
CA CYS A 103 -3.87 -9.76 -14.31
C CYS A 103 -4.52 -8.38 -14.50
N THR A 104 -3.74 -7.36 -14.86
CA THR A 104 -4.31 -6.07 -15.23
C THR A 104 -4.76 -6.11 -16.69
N TYR A 105 -6.04 -5.83 -16.95
CA TYR A 105 -6.54 -5.61 -18.30
C TYR A 105 -6.50 -4.11 -18.59
N LYS A 106 -5.57 -3.65 -19.43
CA LYS A 106 -5.60 -2.28 -19.95
C LYS A 106 -6.71 -2.18 -21.00
N SER A 107 -7.68 -1.29 -20.78
CA SER A 107 -8.68 -1.00 -21.80
C SER A 107 -8.05 -0.14 -22.91
N PRO A 108 -8.24 -0.46 -24.21
CA PRO A 108 -7.74 0.36 -25.33
C PRO A 108 -8.35 1.78 -25.35
N GLN A 109 -9.44 2.01 -24.62
CA GLN A 109 -10.10 3.31 -24.56
C GLN A 109 -9.33 4.36 -23.75
N LEU A 110 -8.45 3.97 -22.82
CA LEU A 110 -7.70 4.93 -21.98
C LEU A 110 -6.59 5.65 -22.76
N GLU A 111 -6.11 5.06 -23.86
CA GLU A 111 -5.07 5.67 -24.71
C GLU A 111 -5.62 6.80 -25.58
N LYS A 112 -6.95 6.80 -25.83
CA LYS A 112 -7.62 7.85 -26.65
C LYS A 112 -8.04 9.08 -25.85
N SER A 113 -7.89 9.08 -24.52
CA SER A 113 -8.30 10.19 -23.66
C SER A 113 -7.14 10.96 -23.02
N LEU A 114 -5.89 10.68 -23.41
CA LEU A 114 -4.76 11.53 -23.08
C LEU A 114 -4.59 12.57 -24.19
N PRO A 115 -4.97 13.85 -23.98
CA PRO A 115 -4.61 14.89 -24.93
C PRO A 115 -3.08 14.97 -24.96
N ASN A 116 -2.56 14.89 -26.18
CA ASN A 116 -1.15 15.09 -26.50
C ASN A 116 -0.73 16.48 -25.98
N CYS A 117 0.06 16.54 -24.92
CA CYS A 117 0.72 17.78 -24.52
C CYS A 117 1.96 17.95 -25.40
N ASN A 118 1.77 18.63 -26.55
CA ASN A 118 2.82 19.43 -27.17
C ASN A 118 2.93 20.77 -26.44
#